data_AF-A0A352PT34-F1
#
_entry.id   AF-A0A352PT34-F1
#
_cell.length_a   1.000
_cell.length_b   1.000
_cell.length_c   1.000
_cell.angle_alpha   90.00
_cell.angle_beta   90.00
_cell.angle_gamma   90.00
#
_symmetry.space_group_name_H-M   'P 1'
#
loop_
_entity.id
_entity.type
_entity.pdbx_description
1 polymer ?
#
loop_
_entity_poly.entity_id
_entity_poly.type
_entity_poly.pdbx_seq_one_letter_code
_entity_poly.pdbx_strand_id
1 'polypeptide(L)'
;MPVNGQVTKKILMYSHDTYGLGHIRRTLAIARSLRKQPANILILTGSPLVGRFNIPSRIDFVRIPGMIKVTNEQYLPLSMKLEATEV
;
A
#
# COMPACT_ATOMS: atom_id res chain seq x y z
N MET A 1 -4.31 27.24 -16.38
CA MET A 1 -4.10 26.73 -17.75
C MET A 1 -3.25 25.47 -17.66
N PRO A 2 -3.78 24.25 -17.92
CA PRO A 2 -2.93 23.07 -18.02
C PRO A 2 -2.15 23.12 -19.34
N VAL A 3 -0.83 23.12 -19.22
CA VAL A 3 0.13 23.09 -20.34
C VAL A 3 0.34 21.62 -20.73
N ASN A 4 0.06 21.30 -21.99
CA ASN A 4 0.19 19.98 -22.64
C ASN A 4 -0.70 18.86 -22.07
N GLY A 5 -1.55 18.29 -22.93
CA GLY A 5 -2.54 17.24 -22.64
C GLY A 5 -1.95 15.86 -22.30
N GLN A 6 -1.00 15.80 -21.35
CA GLN A 6 -0.57 14.54 -20.79
C GLN A 6 -1.66 14.00 -19.86
N VAL A 7 -2.34 12.94 -20.31
CA VAL A 7 -3.30 12.20 -19.49
C VAL A 7 -2.58 11.68 -18.26
N THR A 8 -2.98 12.19 -17.08
CA THR A 8 -2.43 11.74 -15.81
C THR A 8 -2.96 10.35 -15.51
N LYS A 9 -2.06 9.35 -15.48
CA LYS A 9 -2.40 7.96 -15.17
C LYS A 9 -2.89 7.86 -13.72
N LYS A 10 -3.98 7.14 -13.49
CA LYS A 10 -4.46 6.81 -12.14
C LYS A 10 -4.13 5.34 -11.88
N ILE A 11 -3.29 5.06 -10.89
CA ILE A 11 -2.76 3.73 -10.61
C ILE A 11 -3.16 3.33 -9.19
N LEU A 12 -3.82 2.18 -9.07
CA LEU A 12 -4.06 1.54 -7.78
C LEU A 12 -3.00 0.44 -7.60
N MET A 13 -2.30 0.45 -6.48
CA MET A 13 -1.35 -0.60 -6.11
C MET A 13 -1.87 -1.30 -4.86
N TYR A 14 -1.89 -2.63 -4.87
CA TYR A 14 -2.11 -3.39 -3.66
C TYR A 14 -0.76 -3.86 -3.12
N SER A 15 -0.47 -3.54 -1.87
CA SER A 15 0.65 -4.11 -1.13
C SER A 15 0.09 -5.11 -0.12
N HIS A 16 0.29 -6.39 -0.41
CA HIS A 16 -0.04 -7.47 0.51
C HIS A 16 0.98 -7.45 1.66
N ASP A 17 0.78 -6.55 2.60
CA ASP A 17 1.62 -6.37 3.76
C ASP A 17 1.12 -7.27 4.89
N THR A 18 1.88 -8.34 5.16
CA THR A 18 1.73 -9.16 6.36
C THR A 18 2.76 -8.70 7.40
N TYR A 19 3.63 -9.60 7.89
CA TYR A 19 4.68 -9.24 8.83
C TYR A 19 5.91 -8.65 8.13
N GLY A 20 6.48 -7.60 8.70
CA GLY A 20 7.69 -6.94 8.21
C GLY A 20 7.44 -5.74 7.29
N LEU A 21 8.51 -5.05 6.92
CA LEU A 21 8.46 -3.80 6.16
C LEU A 21 8.80 -3.96 4.68
N GLY A 22 9.11 -5.18 4.23
CA GLY A 22 9.66 -5.42 2.89
C GLY A 22 8.69 -5.06 1.77
N HIS A 23 7.43 -5.47 1.91
CA HIS A 23 6.40 -5.26 0.88
C HIS A 23 6.07 -3.78 0.72
N ILE A 24 5.71 -3.07 1.80
CA ILE A 24 5.42 -1.64 1.73
C ILE A 24 6.62 -0.82 1.26
N ARG A 25 7.85 -1.16 1.67
CA ARG A 25 9.07 -0.47 1.20
C ARG A 25 9.28 -0.65 -0.30
N ARG A 26 9.10 -1.88 -0.81
CA ARG A 26 9.20 -2.20 -2.24
C ARG A 26 8.10 -1.51 -3.04
N THR A 27 6.86 -1.59 -2.59
CA THR A 27 5.70 -0.95 -3.22
C THR A 27 5.90 0.57 -3.30
N LEU A 28 6.37 1.21 -2.23
CA LEU A 28 6.70 2.64 -2.23
C LEU A 28 7.86 2.97 -3.17
N ALA A 29 8.89 2.13 -3.27
CA ALA A 29 9.99 2.35 -4.21
C ALA A 29 9.50 2.31 -5.68
N ILE A 30 8.64 1.35 -6.02
CA ILE A 30 8.02 1.26 -7.35
C ILE A 30 7.11 2.46 -7.61
N ALA A 31 6.25 2.82 -6.66
CA ALA A 31 5.34 3.96 -6.78
C ALA A 31 6.12 5.27 -7.02
N ARG A 32 7.23 5.49 -6.31
CA ARG A 32 8.11 6.66 -6.53
C ARG A 32 8.70 6.70 -7.94
N SER A 33 9.04 5.55 -8.50
CA SER A 33 9.53 5.45 -9.88
C SER A 33 8.42 5.76 -10.89
N LEU A 34 7.24 5.17 -10.73
CA LEU A 34 6.07 5.41 -11.60
C LEU A 34 5.64 6.88 -11.62
N ARG A 35 5.74 7.55 -10.47
CA ARG A 35 5.41 8.97 -10.30
C ARG A 35 6.37 9.94 -11.03
N LYS A 36 7.46 9.44 -11.63
CA LYS A 36 8.31 10.26 -12.53
C LYS A 36 7.57 10.62 -13.83
N GLN A 37 6.57 9.83 -14.20
CA GLN A 37 5.59 10.17 -15.23
C GLN A 37 4.38 10.90 -14.60
N PRO A 38 3.51 11.55 -15.39
CA PRO A 38 2.24 12.10 -14.91
C PRO A 38 1.34 10.97 -14.40
N ALA A 39 1.49 10.60 -13.12
CA ALA A 39 0.74 9.55 -12.46
C ALA A 39 0.35 9.95 -11.04
N ASN A 40 -0.90 9.64 -10.69
CA ASN A 40 -1.45 9.68 -9.33
C ASN A 40 -1.64 8.24 -8.85
N ILE A 41 -1.09 7.90 -7.69
CA ILE A 41 -0.98 6.53 -7.20
C ILE A 41 -1.68 6.42 -5.85
N LEU A 42 -2.55 5.42 -5.70
CA LEU A 42 -3.16 5.05 -4.42
C LEU A 42 -2.66 3.67 -4.02
N ILE A 43 -2.17 3.52 -2.80
CA ILE A 43 -1.67 2.25 -2.25
C ILE A 43 -2.70 1.69 -1.27
N LEU A 44 -3.27 0.53 -1.57
CA LEU A 44 -4.05 -0.25 -0.61
C LEU A 44 -3.10 -1.17 0.16
N THR A 45 -3.15 -1.14 1.49
CA THR A 45 -2.26 -1.94 2.33
C THR A 45 -2.90 -2.33 3.66
N GLY A 46 -2.59 -3.54 4.13
CA GLY A 46 -2.91 -3.99 5.48
C GLY A 46 -1.91 -3.53 6.55
N SER A 47 -0.77 -2.95 6.15
CA SER A 47 0.31 -2.59 7.06
C SER A 47 -0.14 -1.53 8.08
N PRO A 48 -0.01 -1.78 9.39
CA PRO A 48 -0.25 -0.74 10.39
C PRO A 48 0.83 0.36 10.36
N LEU A 49 1.95 0.12 9.65
CA LEU A 49 3.12 1.00 9.65
C LEU A 49 3.20 1.90 8.41
N VAL A 50 2.26 1.80 7.46
CA VAL A 50 2.27 2.62 6.24
C VAL A 50 2.34 4.12 6.52
N GLY A 51 1.62 4.59 7.54
CA GLY A 51 1.61 6.01 7.94
C GLY A 51 2.92 6.52 8.52
N ARG A 52 3.91 5.65 8.78
CA ARG A 52 5.24 6.04 9.27
C ARG A 52 6.23 6.36 8.14
N PHE A 53 5.88 6.07 6.89
CA PHE A 53 6.74 6.38 5.75
C PHE A 53 6.54 7.80 5.26
N ASN A 54 7.60 8.42 4.73
CA ASN A 54 7.46 9.67 4.00
C ASN A 54 6.78 9.43 2.65
N ILE A 55 5.55 9.91 2.51
CA ILE A 55 4.72 9.78 1.31
C ILE A 55 4.80 11.09 0.51
N PRO A 56 5.40 11.09 -0.69
CA PRO A 56 5.50 12.29 -1.50
C PRO A 56 4.16 12.61 -2.20
N SER A 57 4.00 13.85 -2.65
CA SER A 57 2.84 14.27 -3.46
C SER A 57 2.54 13.32 -4.62
N ARG A 58 1.25 13.18 -4.97
CA ARG A 58 0.71 12.25 -5.98
C ARG A 58 0.82 10.75 -5.63
N ILE A 59 1.24 10.44 -4.41
CA ILE A 59 1.11 9.11 -3.82
C ILE A 59 0.28 9.27 -2.56
N ASP A 60 -0.70 8.40 -2.37
CA ASP A 60 -1.48 8.34 -1.14
C ASP A 60 -1.75 6.87 -0.79
N PHE A 61 -2.31 6.59 0.38
CA PHE A 61 -2.62 5.24 0.81
C PHE A 61 -3.98 5.13 1.52
N VAL A 62 -4.60 3.97 1.37
CA VAL A 62 -5.71 3.53 2.21
C VAL A 62 -5.25 2.30 2.98
N ARG A 63 -5.32 2.40 4.32
CA ARG A 63 -5.11 1.25 5.17
C ARG A 63 -6.40 0.45 5.25
N ILE A 64 -6.36 -0.79 4.80
CA ILE A 64 -7.44 -1.75 4.94
C ILE A 64 -7.15 -2.67 6.15
N PRO A 65 -8.16 -3.38 6.69
CA PRO A 65 -7.91 -4.45 7.66
C PRO A 65 -6.90 -5.45 7.09
N GLY A 66 -5.82 -5.68 7.82
CA GLY A 66 -4.77 -6.63 7.45
C GLY A 66 -4.58 -7.73 8.50
N MET A 67 -3.70 -8.67 8.22
CA MET A 67 -3.29 -9.71 9.17
C MET A 67 -2.09 -9.21 9.99
N ILE A 68 -2.16 -9.30 11.32
CA ILE A 68 -1.00 -9.15 12.20
C ILE A 68 -0.49 -10.55 12.57
N LYS A 69 0.81 -10.75 12.43
CA LYS A 69 1.49 -11.91 13.01
C LYS A 69 1.61 -11.70 14.52
N VAL A 70 0.88 -12.50 15.30
CA VAL A 70 0.87 -12.43 16.78
C VAL A 70 1.93 -13.36 17.36
N THR A 71 2.16 -14.51 16.73
CA THR A 71 3.24 -15.45 17.07
C THR A 71 3.86 -16.02 15.79
N ASN A 72 4.90 -16.85 15.89
CA ASN A 72 5.55 -17.43 14.70
C ASN A 72 4.59 -18.21 13.78
N GLU A 73 3.50 -18.72 14.33
CA GLU A 73 2.54 -19.61 13.67
C GLU A 73 1.14 -18.98 13.56
N GLN A 74 0.87 -17.87 14.27
CA GLN A 74 -0.46 -17.28 14.33
C GLN A 74 -0.52 -15.91 13.66
N TYR A 75 -1.42 -15.80 12.69
CA TYR A 75 -1.83 -14.53 12.09
C TYR A 75 -3.26 -14.24 12.52
N LEU A 76 -3.51 -13.05 13.09
CA LEU A 76 -4.85 -12.58 13.45
C LEU A 76 -5.29 -11.46 12.51
N PRO A 77 -6.53 -11.49 12.00
CA PRO A 77 -7.10 -10.33 11.32
C PRO A 77 -7.30 -9.19 12.32
N LEU A 78 -6.81 -7.99 11.97
CA LEU A 78 -6.92 -6.79 12.83
C LEU A 78 -8.37 -6.33 13.03
N SER A 79 -9.23 -6.51 12.02
CA SER A 79 -10.61 -6.04 12.05
C SER A 79 -11.51 -6.65 10.96
N MET A 80 -11.03 -7.64 10.20
CA MET A 80 -11.83 -8.33 9.19
C MET A 80 -12.41 -9.62 9.80
N LYS A 81 -13.71 -9.85 9.64
CA LYS A 81 -14.35 -11.11 10.05
C LYS A 81 -14.01 -12.20 9.04
N LEU A 82 -12.78 -12.67 9.03
CA LEU A 82 -12.31 -13.81 8.25
C LEU A 82 -11.69 -14.81 9.21
N GLU A 83 -12.06 -16.09 9.07
CA GLU A 83 -11.38 -17.16 9.79
C GLU A 83 -9.99 -17.35 9.17
N ALA A 84 -8.95 -17.46 10.02
CA ALA A 84 -7.55 -17.53 9.56
C ALA A 84 -7.24 -18.76 8.69
N THR A 85 -8.15 -19.72 8.62
CA THR A 85 -8.09 -20.95 7.81
C THR A 85 -8.48 -20.76 6.34
N GLU A 86 -8.97 -19.59 5.93
CA GLU A 86 -9.47 -19.34 4.56
C GLU A 86 -8.48 -18.55 3.67
N VAL A 87 -7.19 -18.50 4.01
CA VAL A 87 -6.16 -17.78 3.23
C VAL A 87 -5.15 -18.73 2.59
#